data_AF-A0A448MLR4-F1
#
_entry.id   AF-A0A448MLR4-F1
#
_cell.length_a   1.000
_cell.length_b   1.000
_cell.length_c   1.000
_cell.angle_alpha   90.00
_cell.angle_beta   90.00
_cell.angle_gamma   90.00
#
_symmetry.space_group_name_H-M   'P 1'
#
loop_
_entity.id
_entity.type
_entity.pdbx_description
1 polymer ?
#
loop_
_entity_poly.entity_id
_entity_poly.type
_entity_poly.pdbx_seq_one_letter_code
_entity_poly.pdbx_strand_id
1 'polypeptide(L)' 'MKQLLEFIPLILFFITYKLSGVRDAAIVLVIATLVQMVILKWKYGTVEKQQKSWLVRSFSSVF' A
#
# COMPACT_ATOMS: atom_id res chain seq x y z
N MET A 1 -8.96 -5.10 1.28
CA MET A 1 -8.41 -5.15 -0.11
C MET A 1 -7.48 -3.98 -0.48
N LYS A 2 -7.30 -2.95 0.37
CA LYS A 2 -6.25 -1.92 0.17
C LYS A 2 -4.89 -2.30 0.76
N GLN A 3 -4.90 -3.05 1.85
CA GLN A 3 -3.68 -3.55 2.47
C GLN A 3 -2.84 -4.43 1.53
N LEU A 4 -3.46 -5.23 0.66
CA LEU A 4 -2.70 -6.00 -0.36
C LEU A 4 -1.95 -5.09 -1.35
N LEU A 5 -2.51 -3.93 -1.70
CA LEU A 5 -1.83 -2.96 -2.57
C LEU A 5 -0.66 -2.31 -1.84
N GLU A 6 -0.76 -2.13 -0.51
CA GLU A 6 0.32 -1.57 0.32
C GLU A 6 1.54 -2.51 0.43
N PHE A 7 1.37 -3.81 0.15
CA PHE A 7 2.45 -4.79 0.18
C PHE A 7 3.22 -4.91 -1.15
N ILE A 8 2.74 -4.32 -2.25
CA ILE A 8 3.42 -4.40 -3.56
C ILE A 8 4.89 -3.92 -3.51
N PRO A 9 5.21 -2.77 -2.91
CA PRO A 9 6.58 -2.26 -2.86
C PRO A 9 7.48 -3.19 -2.04
N LEU A 10 6.92 -3.77 -0.98
CA LEU A 10 7.63 -4.69 -0.10
C LEU A 10 7.93 -6.01 -0.81
N ILE A 11 6.99 -6.56 -1.58
CA ILE A 11 7.21 -7.77 -2.38
C ILE A 11 8.29 -7.51 -3.44
N LEU A 12 8.22 -6.36 -4.14
CA LEU A 12 9.25 -5.95 -5.10
C LEU A 12 10.63 -5.82 -4.43
N PHE A 13 10.68 -5.22 -3.23
CA PHE A 13 11.91 -5.14 -2.45
C PHE A 13 12.51 -6.52 -2.20
N PHE A 14 11.72 -7.50 -1.74
CA PHE A 14 12.23 -8.85 -1.48
C PHE A 14 12.73 -9.57 -2.74
N ILE A 15 12.04 -9.39 -3.88
CA ILE A 15 12.46 -9.97 -5.16
C ILE A 15 13.79 -9.34 -5.60
N THR A 16 13.89 -8.01 -5.63
CA THR A 16 15.12 -7.32 -6.01
C THR A 16 16.25 -7.58 -5.03
N TYR A 17 15.95 -7.65 -3.72
CA TYR A 17 16.93 -7.97 -2.68
C TYR A 17 17.61 -9.32 -2.93
N LYS A 18 16.81 -10.33 -3.33
CA LYS A 18 17.33 -11.67 -3.61
C LYS A 18 18.27 -11.71 -4.82
N LEU A 19 18.12 -10.77 -5.76
CA LEU A 19 18.84 -10.75 -7.03
C LEU A 19 20.04 -9.79 -7.03
N SER A 20 19.88 -8.61 -6.44
CA SER A 20 20.82 -7.48 -6.55
C SER A 20 21.33 -6.97 -5.19
N GLY A 21 20.82 -7.52 -4.08
CA GLY A 21 21.17 -7.11 -2.73
C GLY A 21 20.42 -5.87 -2.24
N VAL A 22 20.81 -5.37 -1.05
CA VAL A 22 20.01 -4.41 -0.28
C VAL A 22 20.00 -3.00 -0.86
N ARG A 23 21.09 -2.57 -1.49
CA ARG A 23 21.23 -1.20 -2.01
C ARG A 23 20.24 -0.96 -3.15
N ASP A 24 20.21 -1.86 -4.13
CA ASP A 24 19.34 -1.74 -5.29
C ASP A 24 17.88 -1.98 -4.90
N ALA A 25 17.62 -2.92 -3.98
CA ALA A 25 16.28 -3.15 -3.45
C ALA A 25 15.71 -1.90 -2.76
N ALA A 26 16.52 -1.17 -1.99
CA ALA A 26 16.08 0.07 -1.34
C ALA A 26 15.68 1.14 -2.37
N ILE A 27 16.46 1.31 -3.44
CA ILE A 27 16.12 2.26 -4.53
C ILE A 27 14.81 1.84 -5.20
N VAL A 28 14.64 0.55 -5.51
CA VAL A 28 13.41 0.01 -6.09
C VAL A 28 12.21 0.22 -5.18
N LEU A 29 12.37 0.07 -3.86
CA LEU A 29 11.31 0.30 -2.88
C LEU A 29 10.85 1.76 -2.88
N VAL A 30 11.78 2.72 -2.91
CA VAL A 30 11.44 4.15 -2.97
C VAL A 30 10.70 4.49 -4.26
N ILE A 31 11.16 3.98 -5.41
CA ILE A 31 10.50 4.20 -6.70
C ILE A 31 9.10 3.55 -6.70
N ALA A 32 8.99 2.32 -6.22
CA ALA A 32 7.72 1.59 -6.16
C ALA A 32 6.70 2.28 -5.25
N THR A 33 7.12 2.81 -4.09
CA THR A 33 6.24 3.56 -3.19
C THR A 33 5.79 4.90 -3.78
N LEU A 34 6.66 5.62 -4.49
CA LEU A 34 6.29 6.84 -5.23
C LEU A 34 5.26 6.54 -6.32
N VAL A 35 5.50 5.54 -7.16
CA VAL A 35 4.57 5.11 -8.22
C VAL A 35 3.24 4.65 -7.62
N GLN A 36 3.27 3.89 -6.53
CA GLN A 36 2.08 3.45 -5.81
C GLN A 36 1.25 4.64 -5.32
N MET A 37 1.87 5.66 -4.71
CA MET A 37 1.15 6.85 -4.25
C MET A 37 0.43 7.57 -5.40
N VAL A 38 1.09 7.68 -6.57
CA VAL A 38 0.48 8.28 -7.77
C VAL A 38 -0.70 7.44 -8.25
N ILE A 39 -0.53 6.12 -8.36
CA ILE A 39 -1.60 5.20 -8.78
C ILE A 39 -2.78 5.23 -7.80
N LEU A 40 -2.53 5.27 -6.49
CA LEU A 40 -3.58 5.37 -5.47
C LEU A 40 -4.34 6.69 -5.60
N LYS A 41 -3.64 7.82 -5.77
CA LYS A 41 -4.31 9.11 -5.99
C LYS A 41 -5.20 9.09 -7.24
N TRP A 42 -4.74 8.46 -8.31
CA TRP A 42 -5.50 8.39 -9.55
C TRP A 42 -6.70 7.43 -9.46
N LYS A 43 -6.54 6.28 -8.81
CA LYS A 43 -7.57 5.24 -8.71
C LYS A 43 -8.60 5.52 -7.59
N TYR A 44 -8.20 6.21 -6.53
CA TYR A 44 -9.02 6.45 -5.34
C TYR A 44 -9.38 7.93 -5.10
N GLY A 45 -9.46 8.75 -6.16
CA GLY A 45 -9.90 10.16 -6.10
C GLY A 45 -11.22 10.45 -5.35
N THR A 46 -11.97 9.41 -4.93
CA THR A 46 -13.03 9.48 -3.91
C THR A 46 -12.60 8.74 -2.64
N VAL A 47 -12.11 9.49 -1.66
CA VAL A 47 -11.72 9.00 -0.31
C VAL A 47 -12.94 8.65 0.56
N GLU A 48 -14.18 8.73 0.07
CA GLU A 48 -15.36 8.57 0.93
C GLU A 48 -15.60 7.15 1.50
N LYS A 49 -15.12 6.09 0.84
CA LYS A 49 -15.54 4.72 1.19
C LYS A 49 -14.72 4.04 2.28
N GLN A 50 -13.52 4.52 2.61
CA GLN A 50 -12.69 3.87 3.65
C GLN A 50 -13.12 4.23 5.06
N GLN A 51 -13.56 5.47 5.27
CA GLN A 51 -13.91 5.97 6.60
C GLN A 51 -15.21 5.35 7.15
N LYS A 52 -16.18 5.05 6.27
CA LYS A 52 -17.46 4.42 6.67
C LYS A 52 -17.30 3.00 7.23
N SER A 53 -16.34 2.22 6.73
CA SER A 53 -16.16 0.84 7.19
C SER A 53 -15.57 0.74 8.60
N TRP A 54 -14.77 1.72 9.03
CA TRP A 54 -14.17 1.73 10.37
C TRP A 54 -15.21 2.16 11.42
N LEU A 55 -15.99 3.18 11.08
CA LEU A 55 -17.05 3.70 11.95
C LEU A 55 -18.16 2.66 12.19
N VAL A 56 -18.60 1.93 11.15
CA VAL A 56 -19.60 0.85 11.30
C VAL A 56 -19.09 -0.32 12.14
N ARG A 57 -17.83 -0.73 11.96
CA ARG A 57 -17.25 -1.85 12.73
C ARG A 57 -16.99 -1.47 14.19
N SER A 58 -16.64 -0.21 14.47
CA SER A 58 -16.45 0.27 15.84
C SER A 58 -17.79 0.37 16.60
N PHE A 59 -18.89 0.71 15.93
CA PHE A 59 -20.22 0.77 16.57
C PHE A 59 -20.83 -0.62 16.80
N SER A 60 -20.63 -1.58 15.89
CA SER A 60 -21.15 -2.96 16.03
C SER A 60 -20.39 -3.83 17.05
N SER A 61 -19.26 -3.35 17.57
CA SER A 61 -18.48 -4.02 18.63
C SER A 61 -18.78 -3.46 20.02
N VAL A 62 -19.52 -2.34 20.08
CA VAL A 62 -19.81 -1.59 21.32
C VAL A 62 -21.29 -1.71 21.71
N PHE A 63 -22.15 -2.12 20.78
CA PHE A 63 -23.51 -2.61 21.02
C PHE A 63 -23.58 -4.10 20.71
#